data_AF-A0A2Z5EA70-F1
#
_entry.id   AF-A0A2Z5EA70-F1
#
_cell.length_a   1.000
_cell.length_b   1.000
_cell.length_c   1.000
_cell.angle_alpha   90.00
_cell.angle_beta   90.00
_cell.angle_gamma   90.00
#
_symmetry.space_group_name_H-M   'P 1'
#
loop_
_entity.id
_entity.type
_entity.pdbx_description
1 polymer ?
#
loop_
_entity_poly.entity_id
_entity_poly.type
_entity_poly.pdbx_seq_one_letter_code
_entity_poly.pdbx_strand_id
1 'polypeptide(L)'
;MHQPTSPKTHINRLIAAALRVRLVSDIPERLARSHIPYRLNDRRRERIAVVRSSGMLFIHVPKNAGTSVCEQLYGQQIKHETVQYYAKVAPDLLDLPSFAIMRDPIARFRSAFAYARSGGTRDRRVVPPFAALYGAFDGIDDAIDHLACARSPFDIDHIFRPQSWYLTDAEGACRIDRLVSYEALDQLGQIVGLDRLDDLPRLNGCSAAPPPLSPSQEAFVKDFYAADFALWRNACLTTSRISRPCSARRATS
;
A
#
# COMPACT_ATOMS: atom_id res chain seq x y z
N MET A 1 20.85 -17.93 -22.01
CA MET A 1 20.31 -17.04 -23.07
C MET A 1 20.07 -15.66 -22.47
N HIS A 2 21.02 -14.74 -22.61
CA HIS A 2 20.85 -13.34 -22.17
C HIS A 2 20.04 -12.60 -23.24
N GLN A 3 18.80 -12.23 -22.93
CA GLN A 3 18.07 -11.25 -23.73
C GLN A 3 18.78 -9.90 -23.57
N PRO A 4 19.10 -9.19 -24.67
CA PRO A 4 19.72 -7.88 -24.59
C PRO A 4 18.75 -6.90 -23.90
N THR A 5 19.24 -6.26 -22.85
CA THR A 5 18.48 -5.26 -22.09
C THR A 5 18.24 -4.02 -22.97
N SER A 6 16.97 -3.67 -23.20
CA SER A 6 16.56 -2.50 -23.99
C SER A 6 17.28 -1.21 -23.54
N PRO A 7 17.65 -0.29 -24.46
CA PRO A 7 18.29 0.99 -24.12
C PRO A 7 17.53 1.80 -23.06
N LYS A 8 16.19 1.75 -23.10
CA LYS A 8 15.32 2.41 -22.09
C LYS A 8 15.51 1.82 -20.69
N THR A 9 15.77 0.52 -20.59
CA THR A 9 16.00 -0.19 -19.32
C THR A 9 17.33 0.22 -18.70
N HIS A 10 18.37 0.44 -19.51
CA HIS A 10 19.66 0.94 -19.03
C HIS A 10 19.57 2.36 -18.48
N ILE A 11 18.94 3.27 -19.23
CA ILE A 11 18.76 4.66 -18.81
C ILE A 11 17.97 4.72 -17.49
N ASN A 12 16.89 3.96 -17.37
CA ASN A 12 16.08 3.93 -16.14
C ASN A 12 16.88 3.42 -14.93
N ARG A 13 17.80 2.47 -15.11
CA ARG A 13 18.68 1.99 -14.02
C ARG A 13 19.69 3.04 -13.59
N LEU A 14 20.26 3.80 -14.53
CA LEU A 14 21.17 4.89 -14.22
C LEU A 14 20.46 6.00 -13.44
N ILE A 15 19.24 6.36 -13.86
CA ILE A 15 18.41 7.35 -13.14
C ILE A 15 18.06 6.83 -11.74
N ALA A 16 17.68 5.55 -11.62
CA ALA A 16 17.37 4.94 -10.32
C ALA A 16 18.59 5.00 -9.37
N ALA A 17 19.79 4.70 -9.87
CA ALA A 17 21.02 4.81 -9.09
C ALA A 17 21.32 6.26 -8.67
N ALA A 18 21.21 7.22 -9.59
CA ALA A 18 21.42 8.64 -9.28
C ALA A 18 20.44 9.17 -8.23
N LEU A 19 19.19 8.70 -8.28
CA LEU A 19 18.13 9.03 -7.33
C LEU A 19 18.16 8.17 -6.06
N ARG A 20 19.15 7.28 -5.91
CA ARG A 20 19.30 6.36 -4.78
C ARG A 20 18.01 5.58 -4.50
N VAL A 21 17.41 5.01 -5.55
CA VAL A 21 16.24 4.13 -5.43
C VAL A 21 16.56 2.75 -5.99
N ARG A 22 16.09 1.70 -5.32
CA ARG A 22 16.26 0.32 -5.82
C ARG A 22 15.24 -0.07 -6.87
N LEU A 23 14.04 0.52 -6.81
CA LEU A 23 12.98 0.26 -7.78
C LEU A 23 12.83 1.43 -8.76
N VAL A 24 12.80 1.12 -10.05
CA VAL A 24 12.48 2.12 -11.09
C VAL A 24 11.07 2.70 -10.88
N SER A 25 10.15 1.93 -10.29
CA SER A 25 8.81 2.41 -9.92
C SER A 25 8.82 3.52 -8.88
N ASP A 26 9.91 3.67 -8.11
CA ASP A 26 10.07 4.71 -7.09
C ASP A 26 10.61 6.03 -7.63
N ILE A 27 11.13 6.07 -8.85
CA ILE A 27 11.64 7.33 -9.44
C ILE A 27 10.60 8.46 -9.31
N PRO A 28 9.32 8.26 -9.67
CA PRO A 28 8.29 9.28 -9.52
C PRO A 28 8.06 9.74 -8.09
N GLU A 29 8.05 8.80 -7.13
CA GLU A 29 7.89 9.09 -5.71
C GLU A 29 9.09 9.88 -5.17
N ARG A 30 10.31 9.48 -5.52
CA ARG A 30 11.53 10.20 -5.13
C ARG A 30 11.55 11.61 -5.71
N LEU A 31 11.17 11.77 -6.98
CA LEU A 31 11.10 13.08 -7.62
C LEU A 31 10.01 13.96 -6.99
N ALA A 32 8.86 13.37 -6.62
CA ALA A 32 7.79 14.09 -5.93
C ALA A 32 8.21 14.66 -4.58
N ARG A 33 9.11 13.94 -3.87
CA ARG A 33 9.73 14.36 -2.61
C ARG A 33 10.96 15.26 -2.78
N SER A 34 11.26 15.67 -4.01
CA SER A 34 12.41 16.53 -4.32
C SER A 34 11.96 17.88 -4.90
N HIS A 35 12.89 18.81 -4.96
CA HIS A 35 12.70 20.09 -5.66
C HIS A 35 12.80 19.96 -7.18
N ILE A 36 13.09 18.76 -7.71
CA ILE A 36 13.27 18.53 -9.14
C ILE A 36 11.89 18.51 -9.83
N PRO A 37 11.70 19.28 -10.91
CA PRO A 37 10.47 19.22 -11.70
C PRO A 37 10.26 17.81 -12.25
N TYR A 38 9.07 17.25 -12.01
CA TYR A 38 8.70 15.93 -12.48
C TYR A 38 7.62 16.04 -13.56
N ARG A 39 7.94 15.57 -14.77
CA ARG A 39 6.98 15.48 -15.88
C ARG A 39 6.38 14.08 -15.92
N LEU A 40 5.05 14.03 -15.77
CA LEU A 40 4.30 12.79 -15.94
C LEU A 40 4.44 12.28 -17.38
N ASN A 41 4.43 10.95 -17.54
CA ASN A 41 4.22 10.32 -18.84
C ASN A 41 2.72 10.10 -19.11
N ASP A 42 2.36 9.77 -20.35
CA ASP A 42 0.97 9.61 -20.76
C ASP A 42 0.23 8.56 -19.92
N ARG A 43 0.85 7.40 -19.68
CA ARG A 43 0.26 6.33 -18.86
C ARG A 43 -0.01 6.73 -17.41
N ARG A 44 0.71 7.73 -16.87
CA ARG A 44 0.45 8.27 -15.53
C ARG A 44 -0.66 9.31 -15.56
N ARG A 45 -0.68 10.18 -16.58
CA ARG A 45 -1.79 11.12 -16.82
C ARG A 45 -3.11 10.39 -16.97
N GLU A 46 -3.13 9.31 -17.75
CA GLU A 46 -4.31 8.48 -17.98
C GLU A 46 -4.84 7.85 -16.67
N ARG A 47 -3.96 7.27 -15.84
CA ARG A 47 -4.35 6.75 -14.52
C ARG A 47 -4.92 7.84 -13.61
N ILE A 48 -4.28 9.01 -13.58
CA ILE A 48 -4.78 10.16 -12.81
C ILE A 48 -6.15 10.60 -13.32
N ALA A 49 -6.37 10.61 -14.63
CA ALA A 49 -7.67 10.93 -15.22
C ALA A 49 -8.75 9.90 -14.83
N VAL A 50 -8.40 8.61 -14.78
CA VAL A 50 -9.32 7.56 -14.30
C VAL A 50 -9.69 7.76 -12.84
N VAL A 51 -8.71 8.04 -11.96
CA VAL A 51 -8.99 8.36 -10.54
C VAL A 51 -9.86 9.61 -10.42
N ARG A 52 -9.60 10.64 -11.23
CA ARG A 52 -10.43 11.85 -11.25
C ARG A 52 -11.87 11.53 -11.65
N SER A 53 -12.05 10.73 -12.69
CA SER A 53 -13.37 10.39 -13.23
C SER A 53 -14.21 9.54 -12.29
N SER A 54 -13.60 8.79 -11.37
CA SER A 54 -14.35 8.03 -10.37
C SER A 54 -14.92 8.88 -9.24
N GLY A 55 -14.43 10.13 -9.09
CA GLY A 55 -14.82 11.04 -7.99
C GLY A 55 -14.39 10.56 -6.60
N MET A 56 -13.47 9.60 -6.50
CA MET A 56 -13.05 8.96 -5.25
C MET A 56 -11.58 8.55 -5.30
N LEU A 57 -10.80 9.01 -4.33
CA LEU A 57 -9.39 8.66 -4.20
C LEU A 57 -9.20 7.45 -3.27
N PHE A 58 -8.75 6.33 -3.82
CA PHE A 58 -8.34 5.16 -3.06
C PHE A 58 -6.80 5.07 -3.07
N ILE A 59 -6.18 5.22 -1.90
CA ILE A 59 -4.74 4.96 -1.77
C ILE A 59 -4.51 3.46 -1.56
N HIS A 60 -4.04 2.80 -2.63
CA HIS A 60 -3.79 1.37 -2.61
C HIS A 60 -2.50 1.01 -1.87
N VAL A 61 -2.61 0.76 -0.57
CA VAL A 61 -1.53 0.21 0.26
C VAL A 61 -1.27 -1.27 -0.09
N PRO A 62 -0.01 -1.68 -0.38
CA PRO A 62 0.34 -3.07 -0.63
C PRO A 62 -0.03 -4.01 0.52
N LYS A 63 -0.49 -5.21 0.17
CA LYS A 63 -0.86 -6.32 1.09
C LYS A 63 -2.15 -6.11 1.91
N ASN A 64 -2.96 -5.12 1.54
CA ASN A 64 -4.23 -4.78 2.18
C ASN A 64 -5.47 -5.07 1.31
N ALA A 65 -5.42 -6.12 0.47
CA ALA A 65 -6.50 -6.53 -0.44
C ALA A 65 -7.03 -5.46 -1.43
N GLY A 66 -6.28 -4.38 -1.69
CA GLY A 66 -6.75 -3.31 -2.60
C GLY A 66 -6.79 -3.64 -4.09
N THR A 67 -6.33 -4.83 -4.52
CA THR A 67 -6.37 -5.24 -5.94
C THR A 67 -7.80 -5.31 -6.47
N SER A 68 -8.71 -5.97 -5.75
CA SER A 68 -10.12 -6.07 -6.15
C SER A 68 -10.83 -4.72 -6.09
N VAL A 69 -10.49 -3.89 -5.09
CA VAL A 69 -10.98 -2.51 -4.98
C VAL A 69 -10.60 -1.69 -6.20
N CYS A 70 -9.34 -1.74 -6.64
CA CYS A 70 -8.92 -1.01 -7.84
C CYS A 70 -9.71 -1.44 -9.09
N GLU A 71 -9.92 -2.75 -9.25
CA GLU A 71 -10.68 -3.27 -10.39
C GLU A 71 -12.11 -2.76 -10.39
N GLN A 72 -12.79 -2.83 -9.24
CA GLN A 72 -14.19 -2.41 -9.10
C GLN A 72 -14.38 -0.88 -9.16
N LEU A 73 -13.44 -0.12 -8.59
CA LEU A 73 -13.53 1.33 -8.50
C LEU A 73 -13.10 2.03 -9.79
N TYR A 74 -12.03 1.53 -10.42
CA TYR A 74 -11.33 2.19 -11.54
C TYR A 74 -11.37 1.39 -12.86
N GLY A 75 -11.82 0.14 -12.86
CA GLY A 75 -11.74 -0.75 -14.03
C GLY A 75 -10.31 -1.12 -14.44
N GLN A 76 -9.33 -0.80 -13.60
CA GLN A 76 -7.93 -1.13 -13.81
C GLN A 76 -7.11 -1.04 -12.52
N GLN A 77 -5.94 -1.66 -12.53
CA GLN A 77 -4.98 -1.55 -11.44
C GLN A 77 -4.30 -0.18 -11.40
N ILE A 78 -4.49 0.54 -10.29
CA ILE A 78 -3.75 1.75 -9.96
C ILE A 78 -2.49 1.36 -9.18
N LYS A 79 -1.44 2.16 -9.35
CA LYS A 79 -0.15 1.94 -8.67
C LYS A 79 -0.24 2.30 -7.19
N HIS A 80 0.73 1.81 -6.41
CA HIS A 80 0.93 2.16 -5.00
C HIS A 80 1.51 3.57 -4.85
N GLU A 81 0.78 4.57 -5.34
CA GLU A 81 1.16 5.99 -5.23
C GLU A 81 0.78 6.53 -3.85
N THR A 82 1.56 7.50 -3.36
CA THR A 82 1.40 8.07 -2.02
C THR A 82 0.63 9.39 -2.04
N VAL A 83 0.18 9.83 -0.86
CA VAL A 83 -0.31 11.20 -0.65
C VAL A 83 0.69 12.24 -1.15
N GLN A 84 1.98 12.08 -0.86
CA GLN A 84 3.01 13.04 -1.29
C GLN A 84 3.19 13.07 -2.81
N TYR A 85 3.07 11.93 -3.48
CA TYR A 85 3.05 11.87 -4.94
C TYR A 85 1.88 12.68 -5.51
N TYR A 86 0.65 12.43 -5.04
CA TYR A 86 -0.52 13.13 -5.53
C TYR A 86 -0.46 14.63 -5.23
N ALA A 87 -0.03 15.03 -4.03
CA ALA A 87 0.18 16.43 -3.67
C ALA A 87 1.08 17.17 -4.67
N LYS A 88 2.09 16.48 -5.23
CA LYS A 88 2.99 17.06 -6.22
C LYS A 88 2.38 17.15 -7.62
N VAL A 89 1.72 16.09 -8.07
CA VAL A 89 1.42 15.92 -9.51
C VAL A 89 -0.05 16.08 -9.89
N ALA A 90 -0.95 15.95 -8.92
CA ALA A 90 -2.39 16.06 -9.08
C ALA A 90 -3.03 16.39 -7.71
N PRO A 91 -2.71 17.56 -7.12
CA PRO A 91 -3.17 17.93 -5.79
C PRO A 91 -4.70 17.96 -5.68
N ASP A 92 -5.39 18.25 -6.78
CA ASP A 92 -6.84 18.23 -6.89
C ASP A 92 -7.48 16.87 -6.54
N LEU A 93 -6.72 15.76 -6.69
CA LEU A 93 -7.22 14.45 -6.28
C LEU A 93 -7.30 14.29 -4.77
N LEU A 94 -6.54 15.07 -3.99
CA LEU A 94 -6.58 15.05 -2.53
C LEU A 94 -7.81 15.79 -1.98
N ASP A 95 -8.52 16.56 -2.81
CA ASP A 95 -9.78 17.21 -2.45
C ASP A 95 -11.00 16.30 -2.68
N LEU A 96 -10.81 15.15 -3.35
CA LEU A 96 -11.85 14.14 -3.51
C LEU A 96 -12.09 13.41 -2.19
N PRO A 97 -13.32 12.91 -1.95
CA PRO A 97 -13.55 11.90 -0.93
C PRO A 97 -12.53 10.77 -1.09
N SER A 98 -11.90 10.39 0.02
CA SER A 98 -10.76 9.47 -0.02
C SER A 98 -10.85 8.36 1.02
N PHE A 99 -10.28 7.21 0.68
CA PHE A 99 -10.16 6.12 1.63
C PHE A 99 -8.90 5.28 1.41
N ALA A 100 -8.55 4.54 2.45
CA ALA A 100 -7.54 3.50 2.38
C ALA A 100 -7.94 2.33 3.30
N ILE A 101 -7.52 1.13 2.92
CA ILE A 101 -7.69 -0.06 3.77
C ILE A 101 -6.45 -0.18 4.65
N MET A 102 -6.67 -0.32 5.95
CA MET A 102 -5.65 -0.53 6.97
C MET A 102 -5.70 -1.98 7.46
N ARG A 103 -4.56 -2.64 7.50
CA ARG A 103 -4.44 -3.99 8.04
C ARG A 103 -3.60 -3.97 9.30
N ASP A 104 -3.89 -4.87 10.24
CA ASP A 104 -3.03 -5.09 11.40
C ASP A 104 -1.56 -5.24 10.93
N PRO A 105 -0.62 -4.41 11.44
CA PRO A 105 0.74 -4.41 10.94
C PRO A 105 1.47 -5.75 11.09
N ILE A 106 1.18 -6.55 12.13
CA ILE A 106 1.77 -7.89 12.31
C ILE A 106 1.25 -8.86 11.25
N ALA A 107 -0.07 -8.92 11.05
CA ALA A 107 -0.70 -9.76 10.03
C ALA A 107 -0.24 -9.37 8.62
N ARG A 108 -0.07 -8.06 8.38
CA ARG A 108 0.44 -7.52 7.11
C ARG A 108 1.90 -7.92 6.88
N PHE A 109 2.77 -7.75 7.88
CA PHE A 109 4.18 -8.17 7.81
C PHE A 109 4.29 -9.66 7.49
N ARG A 110 3.53 -10.49 8.21
CA ARG A 110 3.43 -11.94 7.97
C ARG A 110 3.00 -12.25 6.53
N SER A 111 1.99 -11.55 6.01
CA SER A 111 1.55 -11.69 4.61
C SER A 111 2.61 -11.25 3.59
N ALA A 112 3.41 -10.22 3.91
CA ALA A 112 4.52 -9.77 3.07
C ALA A 112 5.65 -10.81 3.04
N PHE A 113 6.03 -11.36 4.20
CA PHE A 113 7.01 -12.44 4.31
C PHE A 113 6.62 -13.67 3.49
N ALA A 114 5.38 -14.15 3.63
CA ALA A 114 4.89 -15.29 2.85
C ALA A 114 4.96 -15.02 1.33
N TYR A 115 4.58 -13.82 0.89
CA TYR A 115 4.67 -13.40 -0.51
C TYR A 115 6.11 -13.29 -1.02
N ALA A 116 7.01 -12.77 -0.19
CA ALA A 116 8.44 -12.67 -0.48
C ALA A 116 9.02 -14.07 -0.70
N ARG A 117 8.71 -15.01 0.20
CA ARG A 117 9.18 -16.39 0.17
C ARG A 117 8.66 -17.20 -1.00
N SER A 118 7.39 -17.03 -1.36
CA SER A 118 6.77 -17.70 -2.50
C SER A 118 7.19 -17.12 -3.86
N GLY A 119 7.97 -16.04 -3.87
CA GLY A 119 8.33 -15.32 -5.10
C GLY A 119 7.13 -14.61 -5.75
N GLY A 120 6.05 -14.40 -4.99
CA GLY A 120 4.81 -13.74 -5.40
C GLY A 120 3.59 -14.65 -5.43
N THR A 121 2.53 -14.19 -6.10
CA THR A 121 1.33 -14.95 -6.45
C THR A 121 1.37 -15.39 -7.93
N ARG A 122 0.35 -16.12 -8.37
CA ARG A 122 0.17 -16.49 -9.78
C ARG A 122 0.24 -15.27 -10.72
N ASP A 123 -0.43 -14.19 -10.33
CA ASP A 123 -0.62 -13.02 -11.20
C ASP A 123 0.40 -11.90 -10.94
N ARG A 124 1.16 -11.97 -9.82
CA ARG A 124 2.16 -10.95 -9.45
C ARG A 124 3.41 -11.58 -8.87
N ARG A 125 4.58 -11.21 -9.38
CA ARG A 125 5.86 -11.71 -8.87
C ARG A 125 6.51 -10.69 -7.93
N VAL A 126 7.40 -11.18 -7.06
CA VAL A 126 8.34 -10.28 -6.35
C VAL A 126 9.14 -9.51 -7.39
N VAL A 127 9.34 -8.21 -7.14
CA VAL A 127 10.02 -7.36 -8.11
C VAL A 127 11.50 -7.77 -8.26
N PRO A 128 12.07 -7.71 -9.47
CA PRO A 128 13.39 -8.31 -9.75
C PRO A 128 14.54 -7.88 -8.80
N PRO A 129 14.65 -6.61 -8.37
CA PRO A 129 15.73 -6.18 -7.46
C PRO A 129 15.74 -6.86 -6.08
N PHE A 130 14.62 -7.49 -5.69
CA PHE A 130 14.47 -8.18 -4.41
C PHE A 130 14.25 -9.69 -4.55
N ALA A 131 13.97 -10.20 -5.76
CA ALA A 131 13.58 -11.60 -5.97
C ALA A 131 14.62 -12.62 -5.45
N ALA A 132 15.91 -12.39 -5.71
CA ALA A 132 16.98 -13.27 -5.22
C ALA A 132 17.12 -13.21 -3.70
N LEU A 133 17.11 -11.99 -3.12
CA LEU A 133 17.20 -11.79 -1.68
C LEU A 133 16.03 -12.46 -0.95
N TYR A 134 14.81 -12.23 -1.41
CA TYR A 134 13.59 -12.75 -0.76
C TYR A 134 13.42 -14.26 -0.95
N GLY A 135 13.92 -14.80 -2.07
CA GLY A 135 14.00 -16.25 -2.29
C GLY A 135 15.03 -16.96 -1.40
N ALA A 136 15.94 -16.21 -0.78
CA ALA A 136 16.99 -16.73 0.10
C ALA A 136 16.69 -16.57 1.60
N PHE A 137 15.56 -15.97 1.98
CA PHE A 137 15.17 -15.88 3.40
C PHE A 137 14.90 -17.26 3.98
N ASP A 138 15.66 -17.74 4.94
CA ASP A 138 15.39 -19.00 5.63
C ASP A 138 14.26 -18.83 6.65
N GLY A 139 14.15 -17.66 7.29
CA GLY A 139 13.17 -17.39 8.33
C GLY A 139 12.71 -15.93 8.44
N ILE A 140 11.89 -15.67 9.45
CA ILE A 140 11.43 -14.31 9.79
C ILE A 140 12.61 -13.40 10.13
N ASP A 141 13.65 -13.94 10.75
CA ASP A 141 14.82 -13.16 11.17
C ASP A 141 15.54 -12.53 9.98
N ASP A 142 15.66 -13.21 8.84
CA ASP A 142 16.26 -12.62 7.63
C ASP A 142 15.45 -11.43 7.10
N ALA A 143 14.12 -11.51 7.21
CA ALA A 143 13.25 -10.40 6.83
C ALA A 143 13.42 -9.24 7.81
N ILE A 144 13.54 -9.51 9.12
CA ILE A 144 13.81 -8.49 10.13
C ILE A 144 15.17 -7.84 9.90
N ASP A 145 16.23 -8.61 9.68
CA ASP A 145 17.58 -8.11 9.41
C ASP A 145 17.61 -7.24 8.15
N HIS A 146 16.87 -7.66 7.10
CA HIS A 146 16.69 -6.86 5.90
C HIS A 146 16.05 -5.50 6.21
N LEU A 147 15.02 -5.46 7.05
CA LEU A 147 14.33 -4.21 7.44
C LEU A 147 15.18 -3.36 8.39
N ALA A 148 15.89 -3.97 9.33
CA ALA A 148 16.78 -3.30 10.28
C ALA A 148 17.96 -2.61 9.56
N CYS A 149 18.44 -3.22 8.46
CA CYS A 149 19.50 -2.64 7.64
C CYS A 149 19.02 -1.54 6.67
N ALA A 150 17.70 -1.39 6.49
CA ALA A 150 17.15 -0.39 5.58
C ALA A 150 17.31 1.02 6.15
N ARG A 151 17.90 1.93 5.38
CA ARG A 151 18.09 3.34 5.79
C ARG A 151 17.01 4.25 5.24
N SER A 152 16.20 3.74 4.33
CA SER A 152 15.12 4.46 3.68
C SER A 152 14.02 3.50 3.23
N PRO A 153 12.75 3.93 3.16
CA PRO A 153 11.69 3.16 2.53
C PRO A 153 12.01 2.78 1.06
N PHE A 154 12.87 3.54 0.38
CA PHE A 154 13.33 3.25 -0.98
C PHE A 154 14.33 2.07 -1.07
N ASP A 155 14.85 1.59 0.06
CA ASP A 155 15.78 0.46 0.14
C ASP A 155 15.06 -0.90 0.22
N ILE A 156 13.74 -0.87 0.41
CA ILE A 156 12.87 -2.03 0.60
C ILE A 156 11.73 -2.07 -0.41
N ASP A 157 11.21 -3.28 -0.67
CA ASP A 157 10.06 -3.49 -1.54
C ASP A 157 8.78 -2.90 -0.92
N HIS A 158 7.85 -2.46 -1.78
CA HIS A 158 6.54 -1.93 -1.43
C HIS A 158 5.77 -2.80 -0.44
N ILE A 159 5.92 -4.13 -0.53
CA ILE A 159 5.23 -5.09 0.36
C ILE A 159 5.65 -4.96 1.83
N PHE A 160 6.85 -4.48 2.11
CA PHE A 160 7.39 -4.26 3.46
C PHE A 160 7.42 -2.79 3.88
N ARG A 161 7.09 -1.84 3.01
CA ARG A 161 7.05 -0.43 3.41
C ARG A 161 5.96 -0.21 4.46
N PRO A 162 6.14 0.71 5.42
CA PRO A 162 5.06 1.12 6.31
C PRO A 162 3.81 1.57 5.52
N GLN A 163 2.62 1.29 6.05
CA GLN A 163 1.34 1.75 5.51
C GLN A 163 1.28 3.29 5.58
N SER A 164 1.76 3.86 6.69
CA SER A 164 1.91 5.30 6.92
C SER A 164 2.67 6.01 5.80
N TRP A 165 3.69 5.37 5.20
CA TRP A 165 4.44 5.92 4.05
C TRP A 165 3.55 6.38 2.89
N TYR A 166 2.43 5.68 2.68
CA TYR A 166 1.49 5.95 1.59
C TYR A 166 0.44 6.99 1.96
N LEU A 167 0.13 7.13 3.25
CA LEU A 167 -1.07 7.81 3.74
C LEU A 167 -0.79 9.17 4.37
N THR A 168 0.48 9.47 4.68
CA THR A 168 0.86 10.71 5.35
C THR A 168 1.51 11.71 4.40
N ASP A 169 1.35 13.00 4.71
CA ASP A 169 2.14 14.08 4.11
C ASP A 169 3.58 14.11 4.65
N ALA A 170 4.32 15.17 4.34
CA ALA A 170 5.72 15.32 4.73
C ALA A 170 5.89 15.57 6.24
N GLU A 171 4.84 16.09 6.88
CA GLU A 171 4.74 16.37 8.31
C GLU A 171 4.29 15.15 9.11
N GLY A 172 3.93 14.04 8.43
CA GLY A 172 3.49 12.80 9.06
C GLY A 172 2.00 12.76 9.38
N ALA A 173 1.22 13.76 8.94
CA ALA A 173 -0.22 13.77 9.13
C ALA A 173 -0.93 12.93 8.05
N CYS A 174 -1.89 12.11 8.47
CA CYS A 174 -2.71 11.32 7.54
C CYS A 174 -3.63 12.25 6.74
N ARG A 175 -3.63 12.12 5.41
CA ARG A 175 -4.43 12.97 4.49
C ARG A 175 -5.54 12.21 3.78
N ILE A 176 -6.04 11.17 4.43
CA ILE A 176 -7.09 10.29 3.91
C ILE A 176 -8.30 10.37 4.83
N ASP A 177 -9.47 10.63 4.26
CA ASP A 177 -10.70 10.91 5.02
C ASP A 177 -11.17 9.69 5.81
N ARG A 178 -11.09 8.50 5.19
CA ARG A 178 -11.58 7.26 5.78
C ARG A 178 -10.51 6.17 5.76
N LEU A 179 -10.10 5.75 6.96
CA LEU A 179 -9.31 4.53 7.14
C LEU A 179 -10.24 3.38 7.51
N VAL A 180 -10.28 2.36 6.68
CA VAL A 180 -11.18 1.20 6.84
C VAL A 180 -10.36 0.01 7.31
N SER A 181 -10.76 -0.64 8.40
CA SER A 181 -10.08 -1.87 8.86
C SER A 181 -10.25 -2.99 7.84
N TYR A 182 -9.19 -3.76 7.61
CA TYR A 182 -9.19 -4.93 6.73
C TYR A 182 -10.29 -5.94 7.11
N GLU A 183 -10.59 -6.06 8.39
CA GLU A 183 -11.60 -6.95 8.96
C GLU A 183 -13.03 -6.55 8.58
N ALA A 184 -13.25 -5.32 8.10
CA ALA A 184 -14.54 -4.80 7.66
C ALA A 184 -14.61 -4.55 6.14
N LEU A 185 -13.82 -5.29 5.36
CA LEU A 185 -13.87 -5.24 3.90
C LEU A 185 -15.24 -5.62 3.32
N ASP A 186 -16.01 -6.44 4.03
CA ASP A 186 -17.37 -6.83 3.67
C ASP A 186 -18.40 -5.70 3.81
N GLN A 187 -18.04 -4.64 4.54
CA GLN A 187 -18.85 -3.42 4.73
C GLN A 187 -18.19 -2.21 4.08
N LEU A 188 -17.24 -2.43 3.15
CA LEU A 188 -16.44 -1.35 2.59
C LEU A 188 -17.32 -0.30 1.89
N GLY A 189 -18.25 -0.75 1.05
CA GLY A 189 -19.18 0.12 0.31
C GLY A 189 -20.02 0.95 1.27
N GLN A 190 -20.60 0.34 2.30
CA GLN A 190 -21.32 1.06 3.35
C GLN A 190 -20.45 2.13 4.04
N ILE A 191 -19.21 1.79 4.41
CA ILE A 191 -18.31 2.70 5.14
C ILE A 191 -17.88 3.88 4.27
N VAL A 192 -17.61 3.66 2.98
CA VAL A 192 -17.15 4.73 2.07
C VAL A 192 -18.28 5.44 1.33
N GLY A 193 -19.51 4.92 1.40
CA GLY A 193 -20.68 5.43 0.68
C GLY A 193 -20.71 5.05 -0.81
N LEU A 194 -20.25 3.85 -1.16
CA LEU A 194 -20.22 3.30 -2.51
C LEU A 194 -20.63 1.82 -2.53
N ASP A 195 -21.94 1.54 -2.57
CA ASP A 195 -22.53 0.19 -2.48
C ASP A 195 -21.90 -0.83 -3.46
N ARG A 196 -21.44 -0.39 -4.64
CA ARG A 196 -20.75 -1.26 -5.62
C ARG A 196 -19.46 -1.90 -5.09
N LEU A 197 -18.93 -1.44 -3.94
CA LEU A 197 -17.76 -2.01 -3.27
C LEU A 197 -18.10 -3.07 -2.22
N ASP A 198 -19.38 -3.36 -1.96
CA ASP A 198 -19.77 -4.45 -1.05
C ASP A 198 -19.69 -5.83 -1.73
N ASP A 199 -19.81 -5.88 -3.06
CA ASP A 199 -19.73 -7.13 -3.86
C ASP A 199 -18.30 -7.53 -4.24
N LEU A 200 -17.29 -7.18 -3.44
CA LEU A 200 -15.90 -7.44 -3.80
C LEU A 200 -15.60 -8.96 -3.83
N PRO A 201 -15.05 -9.49 -4.93
CA PRO A 201 -14.64 -10.88 -4.99
C PRO A 201 -13.54 -11.12 -3.96
N ARG A 202 -13.77 -12.08 -3.04
CA ARG A 202 -12.75 -12.49 -2.08
C ARG A 202 -11.65 -13.24 -2.81
N LEU A 203 -10.59 -12.52 -3.16
CA LEU A 203 -9.36 -13.13 -3.67
C LEU A 203 -8.59 -13.74 -2.48
N ASN A 204 -9.16 -14.79 -1.88
CA ASN A 204 -8.53 -15.56 -0.84
C ASN A 204 -7.41 -16.42 -1.46
N GLY A 205 -6.22 -15.83 -1.62
CA GLY A 205 -5.01 -16.56 -1.99
C GLY A 205 -4.38 -17.18 -0.75
N CYS A 206 -4.88 -18.35 -0.34
CA CYS A 206 -4.34 -19.18 0.72
C CYS A 206 -2.91 -19.62 0.37
N SER A 207 -1.92 -19.07 1.09
CA SER A 207 -0.69 -19.78 1.41
C SER A 207 -0.78 -20.17 2.88
N ALA A 208 -0.15 -21.27 3.29
CA ALA A 208 -0.05 -21.65 4.70
C ALA A 208 0.23 -20.40 5.57
N ALA A 209 -0.49 -20.27 6.69
CA ALA A 209 -0.28 -19.14 7.58
C ALA A 209 1.20 -19.13 7.97
N PRO A 210 1.94 -18.03 7.72
CA PRO A 210 3.34 -17.95 8.11
C PRO A 210 3.46 -18.20 9.63
N PRO A 211 4.61 -18.65 10.13
CA PRO A 211 4.75 -18.94 11.55
C PRO A 211 4.38 -17.74 12.44
N PRO A 212 3.90 -17.97 13.69
CA PRO A 212 3.75 -16.89 14.66
C PRO A 212 5.10 -16.24 14.94
N LEU A 213 5.08 -14.96 15.31
CA LEU A 213 6.30 -14.25 15.69
C LEU A 213 6.69 -14.63 17.13
N SER A 214 8.00 -14.73 17.40
CA SER A 214 8.50 -14.73 18.77
C SER A 214 8.29 -13.34 19.42
N PRO A 215 8.36 -13.22 20.76
CA PRO A 215 8.21 -11.92 21.42
C PRO A 215 9.20 -10.85 20.95
N SER A 216 10.45 -11.22 20.65
CA SER A 216 11.47 -10.27 20.15
C SER A 216 11.18 -9.83 18.71
N GLN A 217 10.75 -10.76 17.85
CA GLN A 217 10.34 -10.47 16.48
C GLN A 217 9.12 -9.55 16.46
N GLU A 218 8.13 -9.81 17.31
CA GLU A 218 6.95 -8.97 17.45
C GLU A 218 7.30 -7.57 17.96
N ALA A 219 8.21 -7.46 18.92
CA ALA A 219 8.69 -6.16 19.42
C ALA A 219 9.36 -5.34 18.30
N PHE A 220 10.22 -5.95 17.49
CA PHE A 220 10.81 -5.29 16.33
C PHE A 220 9.74 -4.80 15.34
N VAL A 221 8.78 -5.66 14.97
CA VAL A 221 7.72 -5.31 14.03
C VAL A 221 6.86 -4.17 14.58
N LYS A 222 6.57 -4.16 15.90
CA LYS A 222 5.85 -3.07 16.56
C LYS A 222 6.60 -1.74 16.50
N ASP A 223 7.90 -1.77 16.72
CA ASP A 223 8.74 -0.57 16.65
C ASP A 223 8.84 -0.04 15.21
N PHE A 224 9.23 -0.91 14.27
CA PHE A 224 9.39 -0.57 12.86
C PHE A 224 8.11 0.00 12.22
N TYR A 225 6.94 -0.53 12.61
CA TYR A 225 5.63 -0.08 12.11
C TYR A 225 4.82 0.73 13.13
N ALA A 226 5.46 1.41 14.09
CA ALA A 226 4.74 2.12 15.17
C ALA A 226 3.69 3.11 14.66
N ALA A 227 4.00 3.87 13.61
CA ALA A 227 3.05 4.79 12.97
C ALA A 227 1.84 4.08 12.34
N ASP A 228 2.05 2.89 11.76
CA ASP A 228 0.97 2.10 11.18
C ASP A 228 0.01 1.58 12.27
N PHE A 229 0.54 1.20 13.44
CA PHE A 229 -0.30 0.79 14.58
C PHE A 229 -1.21 1.94 15.05
N ALA A 230 -0.72 3.18 15.04
CA ALA A 230 -1.55 4.34 15.37
C ALA A 230 -2.69 4.53 14.35
N LEU A 231 -2.37 4.47 13.06
CA LEU A 231 -3.37 4.59 11.98
C LEU A 231 -4.37 3.42 11.99
N TRP A 232 -3.90 2.20 12.23
CA TRP A 232 -4.75 1.01 12.27
C TRP A 232 -5.73 1.04 13.45
N ARG A 233 -5.29 1.45 14.65
CA ARG A 233 -6.20 1.66 15.79
C ARG A 233 -7.31 2.66 15.46
N ASN A 234 -6.97 3.77 14.78
CA ASN A 234 -7.96 4.75 14.34
C ASN A 234 -8.95 4.17 13.31
N ALA A 235 -8.47 3.31 12.41
CA ALA A 235 -9.32 2.60 11.46
C ALA A 235 -10.32 1.68 12.18
N CYS A 236 -9.85 0.85 13.12
CA CYS A 236 -10.70 -0.03 13.93
C CYS A 236 -11.80 0.75 14.68
N LEU A 237 -11.46 1.89 15.29
CA LEU A 237 -12.40 2.73 16.01
C LEU A 237 -13.47 3.34 15.09
N THR A 238 -13.06 3.83 13.92
CA THR A 238 -13.98 4.42 12.93
C THR A 238 -14.94 3.36 12.39
N THR A 239 -14.42 2.19 11.99
CA THR A 239 -15.21 1.05 11.53
C THR A 239 -16.23 0.60 12.59
N SER A 240 -15.80 0.44 13.85
CA SER A 240 -16.68 -0.03 14.94
C SER A 240 -17.85 0.92 15.24
N ARG A 241 -17.69 2.22 14.97
CA ARG A 241 -18.76 3.22 15.16
C ARG A 241 -19.81 3.15 14.06
N ILE A 242 -19.42 2.79 12.85
CA ILE A 242 -20.32 2.69 11.68
C ILE A 242 -21.09 1.36 11.70
N SER A 243 -20.45 0.28 12.18
CA SER A 243 -21.05 -1.05 12.29
C SER A 243 -22.03 -1.22 13.48
N ARG A 244 -22.08 -0.26 14.41
CA ARG A 244 -23.12 -0.22 15.44
C ARG A 244 -24.37 0.44 14.85
N PRO A 245 -25.49 -0.28 14.65
CA PRO A 245 -26.73 0.36 14.22
C PRO A 245 -27.09 1.41 15.28
N CYS A 246 -27.51 2.59 14.83
CA CYS A 246 -28.04 3.65 15.67
C CYS A 246 -29.30 3.13 16.39
N SER A 247 -29.14 2.46 17.53
CA SER A 247 -30.23 2.10 18.44
C SER A 247 -30.55 3.30 19.32
N ALA A 248 -30.99 4.40 18.70
CA ALA A 248 -31.46 5.58 19.43
C ALA A 248 -32.37 6.44 18.54
N ARG A 249 -33.56 5.91 18.23
CA ARG A 249 -34.76 6.70 17.91
C ARG A 249 -35.98 5.80 18.06
N ARG A 250 -36.47 5.67 19.29
CA ARG A 250 -37.87 5.36 19.64
C ARG A 250 -38.03 5.52 21.16
N ALA A 251 -38.64 6.62 21.58
CA ALA A 251 -39.62 6.72 22.67
C ALA A 251 -39.87 8.20 23.00
N THR A 252 -40.64 8.88 22.14
CA THR A 252 -41.48 10.01 22.56
C THR A 252 -42.79 9.89 21.82
N SER A 253 -43.74 9.20 22.43
CA SER A 253 -45.19 9.34 22.31
C SER A 253 -45.81 8.57 23.47
#